data_AF-A0A7N2MKC9-F1
#
_entry.id   AF-A0A7N2MKC9-F1
#
_cell.length_a   1.000
_cell.length_b   1.000
_cell.length_c   1.000
_cell.angle_alpha   90.00
_cell.angle_beta   90.00
_cell.angle_gamma   90.00
#
_symmetry.space_group_name_H-M   'P 1'
#
loop_
_entity.id
_entity.type
_entity.pdbx_description
1 polymer ?
#
loop_
_entity_poly.entity_id
_entity_poly.type
_entity_poly.pdbx_seq_one_letter_code
_entity_poly.pdbx_strand_id
1 'polypeptide(L)'
;MTKILNNGGSLQGDRREGILWSKDDVFAQVMGKERCGRVRGVGFGPTPIGRSGSNLPCLTGPSSSETAHQMTELENSLRDQLAESEQRHQEQMASLHARQKEEIAEALAKAKRESYARHEQQMAEAKRQMDEMMSGVTAMLQGAIAIMDINCDLPVNQGYKTDALLNKAPLEASRITCIGHV
;
A
#
# COMPACT_ATOMS: atom_id res chain seq x y z
N MET A 1 -42.56 42.66 18.06
CA MET A 1 -41.58 42.58 19.18
C MET A 1 -41.75 43.68 20.23
N THR A 2 -42.96 44.22 20.47
CA THR A 2 -43.15 45.33 21.46
C THR A 2 -44.41 45.22 22.31
N LYS A 3 -45.20 44.15 22.21
CA LYS A 3 -46.45 44.01 22.99
C LYS A 3 -46.28 43.45 24.42
N ILE A 4 -45.05 43.13 24.84
CA ILE A 4 -44.79 42.58 26.19
C ILE A 4 -44.37 43.68 27.19
N LEU A 5 -43.98 44.86 26.72
CA LEU A 5 -43.47 45.94 27.59
C LEU A 5 -44.56 46.86 28.19
N ASN A 6 -45.83 46.66 27.85
CA ASN A 6 -46.91 47.61 28.19
C ASN A 6 -47.90 47.13 29.27
N ASN A 7 -47.71 45.94 29.84
CA ASN A 7 -48.44 45.52 31.05
C ASN A 7 -47.50 45.68 32.23
N GLY A 8 -47.42 46.91 32.75
CA GLY A 8 -46.60 47.27 33.91
C GLY A 8 -47.01 46.52 35.17
N GLY A 9 -46.55 45.28 35.31
CA GLY A 9 -46.41 44.65 36.60
C GLY A 9 -45.41 45.44 37.41
N SER A 10 -45.81 45.98 38.56
CA SER A 10 -44.91 46.66 39.48
C SER A 10 -43.92 45.63 40.03
N LEU A 11 -42.78 45.49 39.36
CA LEU A 11 -41.65 44.71 39.85
C LEU A 11 -41.12 45.41 41.10
N GLN A 12 -40.96 44.68 42.21
CA GLN A 12 -40.68 45.27 43.51
C GLN A 12 -39.29 44.82 44.01
N GLY A 13 -38.41 45.78 44.26
CA GLY A 13 -37.04 45.57 44.75
C GLY A 13 -36.13 46.76 44.42
N ASP A 14 -34.99 46.87 45.10
CA ASP A 14 -34.01 47.90 44.78
C ASP A 14 -33.19 47.46 43.56
N ARG A 15 -33.15 48.30 42.52
CA ARG A 15 -32.50 48.00 41.23
C ARG A 15 -30.98 47.76 41.38
N ARG A 16 -30.41 48.10 42.53
CA ARG A 16 -28.99 47.93 42.86
C ARG A 16 -28.66 46.60 43.56
N GLU A 17 -29.65 45.82 43.99
CA GLU A 17 -29.43 44.63 44.87
C GLU A 17 -29.68 43.25 44.23
N GLY A 18 -30.12 43.16 42.97
CA GLY A 18 -30.32 41.86 42.30
C GLY A 18 -31.46 41.82 41.28
N ILE A 19 -31.87 40.62 40.90
CA ILE A 19 -32.95 40.37 39.93
C ILE A 19 -34.29 40.85 40.51
N LEU A 20 -35.02 41.63 39.70
CA LEU A 20 -36.28 42.25 40.10
C LEU A 20 -37.45 41.29 39.80
N TRP A 21 -38.04 40.73 40.85
CA TRP A 21 -39.13 39.75 40.73
C TRP A 21 -40.52 40.42 40.70
N SER A 22 -41.49 39.72 40.10
CA SER A 22 -42.90 40.11 40.18
C SER A 22 -43.47 39.76 41.56
N LYS A 23 -44.48 40.50 42.03
CA LYS A 23 -45.07 40.31 43.37
C LYS A 23 -45.60 38.88 43.61
N ASP A 24 -46.12 38.25 42.56
CA ASP A 24 -46.74 36.93 42.63
C ASP A 24 -45.81 35.82 42.10
N ASP A 25 -44.51 36.08 42.01
CA ASP A 25 -43.56 35.08 41.51
C ASP A 25 -43.33 33.98 42.56
N VAL A 26 -43.86 32.79 42.26
CA VAL A 26 -43.74 31.57 43.08
C VAL A 26 -42.28 31.20 43.33
N PHE A 27 -41.39 31.43 42.35
CA PHE A 27 -39.96 31.17 42.51
C PHE A 27 -39.33 32.12 43.54
N ALA A 28 -39.73 33.39 43.53
CA ALA A 28 -39.23 34.37 44.51
C ALA A 28 -39.71 34.04 45.94
N GLN A 29 -40.93 33.50 46.09
CA GLN A 29 -41.44 33.08 47.40
C GLN A 29 -40.66 31.90 47.98
N VAL A 30 -40.27 30.93 47.14
CA VAL A 30 -39.49 29.76 47.56
C VAL A 30 -38.02 30.11 47.80
N MET A 31 -37.41 30.89 46.91
CA MET A 31 -35.98 31.19 46.97
C MET A 31 -35.64 32.34 47.93
N GLY A 32 -36.60 33.24 48.16
CA GLY A 32 -36.46 34.47 48.94
C GLY A 32 -35.79 35.61 48.17
N LYS A 33 -35.81 36.83 48.75
CA LYS A 33 -35.12 38.00 48.17
C LYS A 33 -33.63 37.69 47.96
N GLU A 34 -33.15 37.87 46.74
CA GLU A 34 -31.73 37.72 46.40
C GLU A 34 -30.91 38.69 47.25
N ARG A 35 -29.86 38.19 47.91
CA ARG A 35 -28.90 39.02 48.64
C ARG A 35 -27.58 39.00 47.89
N CYS A 36 -27.27 40.09 47.21
CA CYS A 36 -25.98 40.32 46.57
C CYS A 36 -24.84 40.07 47.60
N GLY A 37 -23.98 39.09 47.31
CA GLY A 37 -22.84 38.72 48.15
C GLY A 37 -22.89 37.33 48.79
N ARG A 38 -24.02 36.61 48.73
CA ARG A 38 -24.10 35.22 49.20
C ARG A 38 -24.49 34.30 48.05
N VAL A 39 -23.50 33.89 47.26
CA VAL A 39 -23.68 32.77 46.33
C VAL A 39 -24.11 31.56 47.17
N ARG A 40 -25.33 31.04 46.94
CA ARG A 40 -25.70 29.69 47.39
C ARG A 40 -24.89 28.71 46.56
N GLY A 41 -23.61 28.57 46.89
CA GLY A 41 -22.78 27.51 46.36
C GLY A 41 -23.39 26.18 46.81
N VAL A 42 -23.39 25.20 45.91
CA VAL A 42 -23.29 23.79 46.29
C VAL A 42 -21.90 23.59 46.90
N GLY A 43 -21.72 24.13 48.09
CA GLY A 43 -20.47 24.20 48.83
C GLY A 43 -20.87 24.48 50.27
N PHE A 44 -20.32 23.68 51.18
CA PHE A 44 -20.61 23.69 52.61
C PHE A 44 -20.88 25.12 53.10
N GLY A 45 -22.07 25.32 53.70
CA GLY A 45 -22.51 26.62 54.22
C GLY A 45 -21.48 27.23 55.19
N PRO A 46 -21.72 28.46 55.70
CA PRO A 46 -20.75 29.13 56.58
C PRO A 46 -20.25 28.15 57.65
N THR A 47 -18.95 27.87 57.65
CA THR A 47 -18.33 26.99 58.63
C THR A 47 -18.78 27.48 60.01
N PRO A 48 -19.50 26.66 60.80
CA PRO A 48 -19.94 27.08 62.11
C PRO A 48 -18.71 27.28 63.00
N ILE A 49 -18.28 28.52 63.15
CA ILE A 49 -17.30 28.91 64.17
C ILE A 49 -18.01 28.75 65.51
N GLY A 50 -17.62 27.71 66.28
CA GLY A 50 -18.11 27.56 67.65
C GLY A 50 -18.23 26.16 68.22
N ARG A 51 -17.87 25.09 67.52
CA ARG A 51 -17.78 23.75 68.15
C ARG A 51 -16.38 23.19 67.99
N SER A 52 -15.62 23.27 69.08
CA SER A 52 -14.42 22.47 69.30
C SER A 52 -14.77 21.01 69.02
N GLY A 53 -14.24 20.49 67.91
CA GLY A 53 -14.43 19.11 67.46
C GLY A 53 -13.61 18.16 68.34
N SER A 54 -14.05 17.97 69.58
CA SER A 54 -13.66 16.83 70.39
C SER A 54 -14.72 15.74 70.20
N ASN A 55 -14.30 14.55 69.76
CA ASN A 55 -15.06 13.29 69.64
C ASN A 55 -15.80 13.02 68.31
N LEU A 56 -15.12 13.13 67.17
CA LEU A 56 -15.43 12.25 66.03
C LEU A 56 -14.44 11.08 66.08
N PRO A 57 -14.88 9.81 66.05
CA PRO A 57 -13.96 8.72 65.81
C PRO A 57 -13.33 8.99 64.44
N CYS A 58 -12.01 9.20 64.45
CA CYS A 58 -11.19 9.25 63.26
C CYS A 58 -11.46 7.94 62.51
N LEU A 59 -12.31 7.97 61.49
CA LEU A 59 -12.43 6.88 60.54
C LEU A 59 -11.03 6.68 60.01
N THR A 60 -10.39 5.60 60.44
CA THR A 60 -9.09 5.18 59.97
C THR A 60 -9.30 4.83 58.51
N GLY A 61 -9.09 5.81 57.63
CA GLY A 61 -8.92 5.55 56.21
C GLY A 61 -7.79 4.53 56.05
N PRO A 62 -7.80 3.72 54.97
CA PRO A 62 -6.76 2.73 54.74
C PRO A 62 -5.40 3.38 54.94
N SER A 63 -4.49 2.66 55.61
CA SER A 63 -3.15 3.14 55.91
C SER A 63 -2.55 3.78 54.65
N SER A 64 -2.10 5.03 54.76
CA SER A 64 -1.54 5.80 53.64
C SER A 64 -0.46 5.02 52.86
N SER A 65 0.23 4.10 53.56
CA SER A 65 1.23 3.19 52.98
C SER A 65 0.62 2.13 52.06
N GLU A 66 -0.45 1.43 52.44
CA GLU A 66 -1.05 0.36 51.61
C GLU A 66 -1.59 0.92 50.29
N THR A 67 -2.23 2.09 50.34
CA THR A 67 -2.78 2.76 49.15
C THR A 67 -1.67 3.18 48.18
N ALA A 68 -0.53 3.65 48.70
CA ALA A 68 0.63 4.00 47.88
C ALA A 68 1.30 2.77 47.23
N HIS A 69 1.38 1.66 47.96
CA HIS A 69 1.89 0.39 47.42
C HIS A 69 1.02 -0.12 46.27
N GLN A 70 -0.31 -0.14 46.45
CA GLN A 70 -1.23 -0.56 45.39
C GLN A 70 -1.13 0.32 44.14
N MET A 71 -1.00 1.64 44.31
CA MET A 71 -0.81 2.56 43.20
C MET A 71 0.48 2.28 42.43
N THR A 72 1.57 1.98 43.16
CA THR A 72 2.87 1.68 42.56
C THR A 72 2.85 0.35 41.80
N GLU A 73 2.20 -0.67 42.34
CA GLU A 73 2.02 -1.97 41.68
C GLU A 73 1.18 -1.85 40.39
N LEU A 74 0.10 -1.07 40.44
CA LEU A 74 -0.73 -0.76 39.26
C LEU A 74 0.06 -0.01 38.19
N GLU A 75 0.83 1.01 38.58
CA GLU A 75 1.68 1.77 37.65
C GLU A 75 2.73 0.87 36.97
N ASN A 76 3.37 -0.01 37.73
CA ASN A 76 4.35 -0.96 37.18
C ASN A 76 3.67 -1.96 36.23
N SER A 77 2.51 -2.51 36.60
CA SER A 77 1.76 -3.42 35.73
C SER A 77 1.35 -2.77 34.41
N LEU A 78 0.92 -1.51 34.45
CA LEU A 78 0.56 -0.77 33.23
C LEU A 78 1.79 -0.49 32.35
N ARG A 79 2.94 -0.16 32.96
CA ARG A 79 4.20 0.03 32.23
C ARG A 79 4.64 -1.27 31.56
N ASP A 80 4.57 -2.39 32.26
CA ASP A 80 4.94 -3.70 31.73
C ASP A 80 4.01 -4.13 30.59
N GLN A 81 2.69 -3.93 30.75
CA GLN A 81 1.71 -4.22 29.69
C GLN A 81 1.93 -3.34 28.45
N LEU A 82 2.25 -2.05 28.64
CA LEU A 82 2.55 -1.16 27.52
C LEU A 82 3.82 -1.59 26.79
N ALA A 83 4.89 -1.88 27.54
CA ALA A 83 6.15 -2.35 26.96
C ALA A 83 5.95 -3.67 26.19
N GLU A 84 5.19 -4.61 26.73
CA GLU A 84 4.91 -5.88 26.07
C GLU A 84 4.06 -5.68 24.81
N SER A 85 3.03 -4.83 24.87
CA SER A 85 2.20 -4.50 23.71
C SER A 85 3.02 -3.84 22.59
N GLU A 86 3.87 -2.88 22.95
CA GLU A 86 4.77 -2.20 22.01
C GLU A 86 5.75 -3.18 21.38
N GLN A 87 6.36 -4.06 22.17
CA GLN A 87 7.27 -5.08 21.67
C GLN A 87 6.56 -6.03 20.69
N ARG A 88 5.41 -6.58 21.07
CA ARG A 88 4.64 -7.48 20.18
C ARG A 88 4.25 -6.76 18.88
N HIS A 89 3.86 -5.49 18.97
CA HIS A 89 3.51 -4.70 17.80
C HIS A 89 4.73 -4.48 16.88
N GLN A 90 5.88 -4.14 17.44
CA GLN A 90 7.12 -3.98 16.69
C GLN A 90 7.54 -5.29 16.01
N GLU A 91 7.46 -6.42 16.72
CA GLU A 91 7.74 -7.75 16.16
C GLU A 91 6.78 -8.11 15.02
N GLN A 92 5.47 -7.85 15.19
CA GLN A 92 4.48 -8.06 14.14
C GLN A 92 4.80 -7.22 12.91
N MET A 93 5.09 -5.93 13.09
CA MET A 93 5.44 -5.04 11.98
C MET A 93 6.74 -5.45 11.29
N ALA A 94 7.76 -5.83 12.07
CA ALA A 94 9.02 -6.33 11.52
C ALA A 94 8.81 -7.63 10.73
N SER A 95 8.00 -8.57 11.23
CA SER A 95 7.72 -9.84 10.56
C SER A 95 6.94 -9.65 9.25
N LEU A 96 5.93 -8.77 9.25
CA LEU A 96 5.16 -8.44 8.05
C LEU A 96 6.04 -7.76 7.00
N HIS A 97 6.85 -6.80 7.43
CA HIS A 97 7.76 -6.10 6.54
C HIS A 97 8.84 -7.03 5.97
N ALA A 98 9.34 -7.98 6.75
CA ALA A 98 10.27 -9.00 6.26
C ALA A 98 9.62 -9.89 5.18
N ARG A 99 8.39 -10.38 5.43
CA ARG A 99 7.64 -11.18 4.46
C ARG A 99 7.36 -10.42 3.17
N GLN A 100 6.89 -9.17 3.26
CA GLN A 100 6.63 -8.34 2.08
C GLN A 100 7.90 -8.11 1.26
N LYS A 101 9.05 -7.88 1.91
CA LYS A 101 10.33 -7.74 1.21
C LYS A 101 10.71 -9.02 0.46
N GLU A 102 10.52 -10.17 1.09
CA GLU A 102 10.78 -11.48 0.48
C GLU A 102 9.85 -11.75 -0.71
N GLU A 103 8.55 -11.51 -0.55
CA GLU A 103 7.55 -11.66 -1.62
C GLU A 103 7.88 -10.77 -2.83
N ILE A 104 8.27 -9.51 -2.60
CA ILE A 104 8.70 -8.60 -3.67
C ILE A 104 9.97 -9.13 -4.35
N ALA A 105 10.96 -9.58 -3.57
CA ALA A 105 12.20 -10.11 -4.13
C ALA A 105 11.96 -11.37 -4.99
N GLU A 106 11.10 -12.26 -4.53
CA GLU A 106 10.72 -13.47 -5.27
C GLU A 106 9.96 -13.12 -6.56
N ALA A 107 8.96 -12.23 -6.47
CA ALA A 107 8.19 -11.78 -7.61
C ALA A 107 9.08 -11.13 -8.68
N LEU A 108 10.03 -10.28 -8.27
CA LEU A 108 11.02 -9.68 -9.16
C LEU A 108 11.92 -10.74 -9.80
N ALA A 109 12.39 -11.72 -9.03
CA ALA A 109 13.21 -12.81 -9.55
C ALA A 109 12.44 -13.65 -10.58
N LYS A 110 11.18 -13.96 -10.33
CA LYS A 110 10.30 -14.68 -11.26
C LYS A 110 10.05 -13.87 -12.53
N ALA A 111 9.68 -12.60 -12.41
CA ALA A 111 9.47 -11.71 -13.55
C ALA A 111 10.72 -11.59 -14.43
N LYS A 112 11.91 -11.51 -13.82
CA LYS A 112 13.19 -11.48 -14.54
C LYS A 112 13.41 -12.79 -15.31
N ARG A 113 13.21 -13.95 -14.69
CA ARG A 113 13.32 -15.25 -15.37
C ARG A 113 12.36 -15.35 -16.55
N GLU A 114 11.10 -14.97 -16.36
CA GLU A 114 10.11 -14.98 -17.43
C GLU A 114 10.47 -14.02 -18.56
N SER A 115 10.97 -12.82 -18.25
CA SER A 115 11.43 -11.87 -19.26
C SER A 115 12.59 -12.42 -20.08
N TYR A 116 13.59 -13.05 -19.46
CA TYR A 116 14.68 -13.71 -20.19
C TYR A 116 14.17 -14.86 -21.07
N ALA A 117 13.31 -15.72 -20.54
CA ALA A 117 12.74 -16.83 -21.30
C ALA A 117 11.93 -16.34 -22.51
N ARG A 118 11.13 -15.27 -22.35
CA ARG A 118 10.39 -14.66 -23.48
C ARG A 118 11.33 -14.05 -24.52
N HIS A 119 12.38 -13.36 -24.07
CA HIS A 119 13.35 -12.77 -24.99
C HIS A 119 14.10 -13.84 -25.79
N GLU A 120 14.52 -14.92 -25.13
CA GLU A 120 15.16 -16.05 -25.78
C GLU A 120 14.22 -16.72 -26.79
N GLN A 121 12.95 -16.94 -26.42
CA GLN A 121 11.93 -17.46 -27.34
C GLN A 121 11.75 -16.56 -28.56
N GLN A 122 11.67 -15.24 -28.37
CA GLN A 122 11.57 -14.29 -29.48
C GLN A 122 12.78 -14.35 -30.42
N MET A 123 13.99 -14.49 -29.87
CA MET A 123 15.21 -14.63 -30.67
C MET A 123 15.23 -15.96 -31.43
N ALA A 124 14.79 -17.04 -30.80
CA ALA A 124 14.68 -18.35 -31.45
C ALA A 124 13.63 -18.34 -32.57
N GLU A 125 12.49 -17.68 -32.36
CA GLU A 125 11.46 -17.52 -33.37
C GLU A 125 11.93 -16.63 -34.53
N ALA A 126 12.58 -15.50 -34.24
CA ALA A 126 13.17 -14.64 -35.26
C ALA A 126 14.21 -15.39 -36.10
N LYS A 127 15.03 -16.24 -35.47
CA LYS A 127 15.98 -17.09 -36.18
C LYS A 127 15.25 -18.08 -37.10
N ARG A 128 14.20 -18.74 -36.61
CA ARG A 128 13.40 -19.65 -37.46
C ARG A 128 12.77 -18.94 -38.65
N GLN A 129 12.21 -17.75 -38.44
CA GLN A 129 11.63 -16.94 -39.53
C GLN A 129 12.69 -16.55 -40.55
N MET A 130 13.89 -16.20 -40.10
CA MET A 130 15.01 -15.90 -40.99
C MET A 130 15.47 -17.15 -41.77
N ASP A 131 15.59 -18.31 -41.10
CA ASP A 131 15.97 -19.57 -41.75
C ASP A 131 14.93 -19.99 -42.81
N GLU A 132 13.64 -19.82 -42.52
CA GLU A 132 12.54 -20.07 -43.44
C GLU A 132 12.58 -19.13 -44.66
N MET A 133 12.81 -17.83 -44.43
CA MET A 133 12.98 -16.85 -45.50
C MET A 133 14.19 -17.19 -46.38
N MET A 134 15.33 -17.53 -45.78
CA MET A 134 16.55 -17.91 -46.50
C MET A 134 16.38 -19.21 -47.30
N SER A 135 15.67 -20.20 -46.74
CA SER A 135 15.29 -21.42 -47.46
C SER A 135 14.42 -21.11 -48.68
N GLY A 136 13.42 -20.23 -48.54
CA GLY A 136 12.57 -19.79 -49.65
C GLY A 136 13.37 -19.09 -50.76
N VAL A 137 14.29 -18.19 -50.40
CA VAL A 137 15.20 -17.54 -51.36
C VAL A 137 16.08 -18.56 -52.08
N THR A 138 16.61 -19.55 -51.35
CA THR A 138 17.45 -20.60 -51.92
C THR A 138 16.67 -21.47 -52.91
N ALA A 139 15.44 -21.86 -52.57
CA ALA A 139 14.57 -22.64 -53.46
C ALA A 139 14.20 -21.87 -54.73
N MET A 140 13.90 -20.56 -54.62
CA MET A 140 13.64 -19.71 -55.78
C MET A 140 14.86 -19.62 -56.70
N LEU A 141 16.07 -19.46 -56.15
CA LEU A 141 17.31 -19.42 -56.93
C LEU A 141 17.59 -20.76 -57.63
N GLN A 142 17.40 -21.89 -56.93
CA GLN A 142 17.55 -23.22 -57.52
C GLN A 142 16.55 -23.46 -58.66
N GLY A 143 15.29 -23.03 -58.49
CA GLY A 143 14.28 -23.09 -59.54
C GLY A 143 14.66 -22.28 -60.77
N ALA A 144 15.20 -21.07 -60.58
CA ALA A 144 15.68 -20.24 -61.68
C ALA A 144 16.85 -20.88 -62.45
N ILE A 145 17.79 -21.50 -61.74
CA ILE A 145 18.90 -22.25 -62.36
C ILE A 145 18.37 -23.42 -63.18
N ALA A 146 17.45 -24.23 -62.63
CA ALA A 146 16.86 -25.35 -63.35
C ALA A 146 16.13 -24.92 -64.63
N ILE A 147 15.42 -23.79 -64.61
CA ILE A 147 14.78 -23.23 -65.81
C ILE A 147 15.82 -22.81 -66.86
N MET A 148 16.95 -22.24 -66.43
CA MET A 148 18.03 -21.89 -67.35
C MET A 148 18.71 -23.14 -67.94
N ASP A 149 18.95 -24.18 -67.14
CA ASP A 149 19.54 -25.44 -67.61
C ASP A 149 18.66 -26.15 -68.65
N ILE A 150 17.32 -26.17 -68.45
CA ILE A 150 16.37 -26.74 -69.42
C ILE A 150 16.41 -26.00 -70.78
N ASN A 151 16.64 -24.69 -70.78
CA ASN A 151 16.73 -23.91 -72.02
C ASN A 151 18.07 -24.11 -72.76
N CYS A 152 19.10 -24.61 -72.08
CA CYS A 152 20.38 -24.98 -72.70
C CYS A 152 20.37 -26.37 -73.36
N ASP A 153 19.39 -27.23 -73.02
CA ASP A 153 19.24 -28.59 -73.57
C ASP A 153 18.35 -28.68 -74.84
N LEU A 154 18.00 -27.54 -75.46
CA LEU A 154 17.41 -27.59 -76.80
C LEU A 154 18.42 -28.20 -77.78
N PRO A 155 18.08 -29.28 -78.52
CA PRO A 155 19.00 -29.86 -79.49
C PRO A 155 19.30 -28.83 -80.57
N VAL A 156 20.58 -28.44 -80.65
CA VAL A 156 21.14 -27.81 -81.85
C VAL A 156 20.75 -28.71 -83.02
N ASN A 157 19.96 -28.13 -83.93
CA ASN A 157 19.38 -28.80 -85.08
C ASN A 157 20.43 -29.66 -85.81
N GLN A 158 20.15 -30.95 -85.91
CA GLN A 158 20.83 -31.86 -86.81
C GLN A 158 20.54 -31.47 -88.26
N GLY A 159 21.57 -31.01 -88.94
CA GLY A 159 21.69 -30.75 -90.37
C GLY A 159 22.92 -29.87 -90.47
N TYR A 160 24.06 -30.30 -91.01
CA TYR A 160 24.27 -30.86 -92.34
C TYR A 160 25.50 -31.79 -92.31
N LYS A 161 25.46 -32.86 -93.11
CA LYS A 161 26.62 -33.70 -93.43
C LYS A 161 27.71 -32.87 -94.11
N THR A 162 28.93 -32.91 -93.59
CA THR A 162 30.17 -32.87 -94.40
C THR A 162 31.27 -33.67 -93.71
N ASP A 163 31.77 -34.69 -94.40
CA ASP A 163 32.95 -35.47 -94.05
C ASP A 163 34.20 -34.58 -94.00
N ALA A 164 35.05 -34.73 -92.97
CA ALA A 164 36.51 -34.57 -93.05
C ALA A 164 37.21 -34.85 -91.70
N LEU A 165 37.86 -36.03 -91.63
CA LEU A 165 39.23 -36.31 -91.18
C LEU A 165 39.85 -35.69 -89.90
N LEU A 166 40.58 -36.57 -89.18
CA LEU A 166 41.68 -36.34 -88.19
C LEU A 166 41.26 -35.70 -86.85
N ASN A 167 41.55 -36.20 -85.65
CA ASN A 167 42.56 -37.14 -85.15
C ASN A 167 42.13 -37.72 -83.78
N LYS A 168 42.56 -38.96 -83.52
CA LYS A 168 42.79 -39.64 -82.21
C LYS A 168 43.53 -38.71 -81.21
N ALA A 169 43.51 -38.79 -79.87
CA ALA A 169 42.94 -39.61 -78.79
C ALA A 169 43.29 -38.87 -77.43
N PRO A 170 43.34 -39.50 -76.24
CA PRO A 170 42.24 -39.65 -75.29
C PRO A 170 42.50 -39.08 -73.85
N LEU A 171 41.41 -38.99 -73.07
CA LEU A 171 41.27 -39.25 -71.62
C LEU A 171 42.38 -38.79 -70.66
N GLU A 172 42.05 -37.85 -69.76
CA GLU A 172 42.52 -37.93 -68.36
C GLU A 172 41.40 -37.45 -67.42
N ALA A 173 40.94 -38.38 -66.59
CA ALA A 173 39.96 -38.18 -65.55
C ALA A 173 40.70 -37.73 -64.28
N SER A 174 40.57 -36.46 -63.90
CA SER A 174 41.10 -36.02 -62.60
C SER A 174 40.08 -36.21 -61.49
N ARG A 175 40.46 -37.12 -60.60
CA ARG A 175 39.76 -37.62 -59.42
C ARG A 175 39.46 -36.53 -58.40
N ILE A 176 38.32 -36.72 -57.76
CA ILE A 176 37.94 -36.21 -56.44
C ILE A 176 39.06 -36.46 -55.42
N THR A 177 39.43 -35.46 -54.64
CA THR A 177 40.00 -35.68 -53.29
C THR A 177 39.38 -34.69 -52.31
N CYS A 178 38.61 -35.23 -51.36
CA CYS A 178 38.17 -34.55 -50.15
C CYS A 178 39.38 -34.28 -49.24
N ILE A 179 39.52 -33.08 -48.67
CA ILE A 179 40.22 -32.89 -47.40
C ILE A 179 39.46 -31.82 -46.61
N GLY A 180 38.80 -32.25 -45.53
CA GLY A 180 38.48 -31.37 -44.41
C GLY A 180 39.71 -31.21 -43.50
N HIS A 181 39.78 -30.09 -42.80
CA HIS A 181 40.49 -29.88 -41.53
C HIS A 181 39.79 -28.69 -40.84
N VAL A 182 39.07 -28.96 -39.74
CA VAL A 182 39.40 -28.62 -38.34
C VAL A 182 39.36 -27.12 -38.06
#